data_AF-A0A7C6IJG4-F1
#
_entry.id   AF-A0A7C6IJG4-F1
#
_cell.length_a   1.000
_cell.length_b   1.000
_cell.length_c   1.000
_cell.angle_alpha   90.00
_cell.angle_beta   90.00
_cell.angle_gamma   90.00
#
_symmetry.space_group_name_H-M   'P 1'
#
loop_
_entity.id
_entity.type
_entity.pdbx_description
1 polymer ?
#
loop_
_entity_poly.entity_id
_entity_poly.type
_entity_poly.pdbx_seq_one_letter_code
_entity_poly.pdbx_strand_id
1 'polypeptide(L)' 'LKRYFNILSDREKEIIIKRYGLNNNNEITQKEIAKELGISRSYVSRIEKRALTKILREFIRNDSDISL' A
#
# COMPACT_ATOMS: atom_id res chain seq x y z
N LEU A 1 -10.59 -1.84 6.93
CA LEU A 1 -9.37 -1.23 6.32
C LEU A 1 -8.29 -0.84 7.33
N LYS A 2 -8.59 -0.03 8.36
CA LYS A 2 -7.58 0.48 9.32
C LYS A 2 -6.68 -0.62 9.94
N ARG A 3 -7.24 -1.79 10.27
CA ARG A 3 -6.49 -2.93 10.84
C ARG A 3 -5.34 -3.43 9.93
N TYR A 4 -5.54 -3.46 8.61
CA TYR A 4 -4.56 -4.00 7.65
C TYR A 4 -3.48 -3.01 7.24
N PHE A 5 -3.61 -1.72 7.61
CA PHE A 5 -2.60 -0.69 7.32
C PHE A 5 -1.52 -0.61 8.41
N ASN A 6 -1.75 -1.20 9.59
CA ASN A 6 -0.81 -1.13 10.71
C ASN A 6 0.49 -1.91 10.47
N ILE A 7 0.46 -2.93 9.61
CA ILE A 7 1.64 -3.73 9.21
C ILE A 7 2.55 -3.02 8.19
N LEU A 8 2.07 -1.92 7.63
CA LEU A 8 2.79 -1.15 6.61
C LEU A 8 3.71 -0.13 7.29
N SER A 9 4.89 0.09 6.71
CA SER A 9 5.70 1.25 7.05
C SER A 9 5.03 2.53 6.58
N ASP A 10 5.43 3.68 7.11
CA ASP A 10 4.81 4.94 6.71
C ASP A 10 5.03 5.25 5.22
N ARG A 11 6.17 4.84 4.67
CA ARG A 11 6.44 4.93 3.22
C ARG A 11 5.53 4.03 2.38
N GLU A 12 5.26 2.81 2.86
CA GLU A 12 4.31 1.90 2.22
C GLU A 12 2.88 2.48 2.28
N LYS A 13 2.46 3.02 3.43
CA LYS A 13 1.15 3.67 3.59
C LYS A 13 1.01 4.87 2.67
N GLU A 14 2.00 5.76 2.63
CA GLU A 14 2.01 6.96 1.78
C GLU A 14 1.78 6.59 0.32
N ILE A 15 2.54 5.61 -0.20
CA ILE A 15 2.43 5.17 -1.59
C ILE A 15 1.05 4.54 -1.88
N ILE A 16 0.53 3.70 -0.98
CA ILE A 16 -0.78 3.05 -1.16
C ILE A 16 -1.91 4.08 -1.08
N ILE A 17 -1.86 5.03 -0.14
CA ILE A 17 -2.87 6.08 0.00
C ILE A 17 -2.95 6.92 -1.28
N LYS A 18 -1.80 7.37 -1.80
CA LYS A 18 -1.73 8.15 -3.04
C LYS A 18 -2.15 7.33 -4.26
N ARG A 19 -1.69 6.08 -4.37
CA ARG A 19 -1.92 5.24 -5.56
C ARG A 19 -3.39 4.92 -5.80
N TYR A 20 -4.15 4.74 -4.71
CA TYR A 20 -5.55 4.29 -4.74
C TYR A 20 -6.54 5.35 -4.24
N GLY A 21 -6.10 6.61 -4.07
CA GLY A 21 -6.99 7.71 -3.68
C GLY A 21 -7.65 7.52 -2.31
N LEU A 22 -6.93 6.92 -1.34
CA LEU A 22 -7.48 6.68 -0.01
C LEU A 22 -7.44 7.96 0.83
N ASN A 23 -8.22 7.99 1.91
CA ASN A 23 -8.28 9.14 2.83
C ASN A 23 -8.59 10.48 2.12
N ASN A 24 -9.56 10.46 1.19
CA ASN A 24 -9.97 11.62 0.39
C ASN A 24 -8.86 12.21 -0.51
N ASN A 25 -7.85 11.40 -0.89
CA ASN A 25 -6.90 11.78 -1.92
C ASN A 25 -7.42 11.38 -3.31
N ASN A 26 -6.93 12.04 -4.36
CA ASN A 26 -7.10 11.53 -5.71
C ASN A 26 -6.10 10.40 -5.97
N GLU A 27 -6.51 9.39 -6.74
CA GLU A 27 -5.59 8.38 -7.22
C GLU A 27 -4.57 9.00 -8.18
N ILE A 28 -3.30 8.67 -7.99
CA ILE A 28 -2.22 9.09 -8.89
C ILE A 28 -1.38 7.88 -9.32
N THR A 29 -0.73 8.01 -10.46
CA THR A 29 0.09 6.94 -11.06
C THR A 29 1.41 6.75 -10.32
N GLN A 30 2.01 5.57 -10.45
CA GLN A 30 3.37 5.32 -9.95
C GLN A 30 4.41 6.30 -10.48
N LYS A 31 4.21 6.83 -11.70
CA LYS A 31 5.12 7.79 -12.32
C LYS A 31 5.02 9.16 -11.65
N GLU A 32 3.83 9.60 -11.30
CA GLU A 32 3.60 10.85 -10.57
C GLU A 32 4.12 10.75 -9.14
N ILE A 33 3.84 9.65 -8.46
CA ILE A 33 4.40 9.36 -7.12
C ILE A 33 5.93 9.37 -7.17
N ALA A 34 6.53 8.73 -8.17
CA ALA A 34 7.98 8.69 -8.34
C ALA A 34 8.58 10.09 -8.50
N LYS A 35 7.93 10.94 -9.31
CA LYS A 35 8.32 12.34 -9.52
C LYS A 35 8.24 13.15 -8.22
N GLU A 36 7.14 13.03 -7.49
CA GLU A 36 6.92 13.72 -6.21
C GLU A 36 7.98 13.31 -5.16
N LEU A 37 8.27 12.01 -5.12
CA LEU A 37 9.14 11.42 -4.10
C LEU A 37 10.64 11.44 -4.45
N GLY A 38 11.02 11.94 -5.62
CA GLY A 38 12.41 11.98 -6.07
C GLY A 38 13.06 10.60 -6.23
N ILE A 39 12.27 9.57 -6.55
CA ILE A 39 12.75 8.18 -6.70
C ILE A 39 12.32 7.57 -8.03
N SER A 40 12.90 6.43 -8.41
CA SER A 40 12.51 5.77 -9.65
C SER A 40 11.09 5.18 -9.57
N ARG A 41 10.37 5.19 -10.70
CA ARG A 41 9.07 4.51 -10.85
C ARG A 41 9.16 3.02 -10.52
N SER A 42 10.26 2.36 -10.87
CA SER A 42 10.51 0.97 -10.51
C SER A 42 10.64 0.78 -9.00
N TYR A 43 11.18 1.76 -8.25
CA TYR A 43 11.23 1.68 -6.80
C TYR A 43 9.85 1.83 -6.16
N VAL A 44 9.03 2.77 -6.65
CA VAL A 44 7.61 2.89 -6.23
C VAL A 44 6.88 1.57 -6.46
N SER A 45 7.03 0.96 -7.64
CA SER A 45 6.43 -0.33 -7.97
C SER A 45 6.84 -1.45 -7.00
N ARG A 46 8.12 -1.53 -6.63
CA ARG A 46 8.59 -2.51 -5.64
C ARG A 46 7.93 -2.30 -4.27
N ILE A 47 7.83 -1.05 -3.82
CA ILE A 47 7.21 -0.73 -2.52
C ILE A 47 5.72 -1.06 -2.55
N GLU A 48 5.00 -0.70 -3.61
CA GLU A 48 3.58 -1.04 -3.80
C GLU A 48 3.37 -2.56 -3.76
N LYS A 49 4.14 -3.33 -4.54
CA LYS A 49 4.05 -4.80 -4.54
C LYS A 49 4.27 -5.39 -3.14
N ARG A 50 5.26 -4.89 -2.40
CA ARG A 50 5.56 -5.33 -1.04
C ARG A 50 4.41 -5.00 -0.08
N ALA A 51 3.87 -3.79 -0.14
CA ALA A 51 2.74 -3.36 0.69
C ALA A 51 1.48 -4.19 0.42
N LEU A 52 1.10 -4.39 -0.84
CA LEU A 52 -0.04 -5.23 -1.22
C LEU A 52 0.13 -6.68 -0.76
N THR A 53 1.35 -7.23 -0.88
CA THR A 53 1.64 -8.59 -0.41
C THR A 53 1.47 -8.72 1.11
N LYS A 54 1.91 -7.71 1.88
CA LYS A 54 1.69 -7.67 3.32
C LYS A 54 0.21 -7.63 3.68
N ILE A 55 -0.56 -6.74 3.03
CA ILE A 55 -2.01 -6.62 3.25
C ILE A 55 -2.70 -7.95 2.95
N LEU A 56 -2.38 -8.59 1.82
CA LEU A 56 -2.97 -9.86 1.42
C LEU A 56 -2.67 -10.98 2.42
N ARG A 57 -1.42 -11.12 2.86
CA ARG A 57 -1.03 -12.12 3.87
C ARG A 57 -1.78 -11.92 5.17
N GLU A 58 -1.90 -10.67 5.60
CA GLU A 58 -2.59 -10.34 6.83
C GLU A 58 -4.10 -10.56 6.71
N PHE A 59 -4.69 -10.26 5.56
CA PHE A 59 -6.07 -10.60 5.27
C PHE A 59 -6.30 -12.11 5.39
N ILE A 60 -5.51 -12.94 4.69
CA ILE A 60 -5.62 -14.42 4.72
C ILE A 60 -5.48 -14.96 6.16
N ARG A 61 -4.50 -14.45 6.91
CA ARG A 61 -4.27 -14.87 8.31
C ARG A 61 -5.50 -14.62 9.18
N ASN A 62 -6.10 -13.44 9.07
CA ASN A 62 -7.26 -13.08 9.88
C ASN A 62 -8.57 -13.76 9.40
N ASP A 63 -8.67 -14.13 8.12
CA ASP A 63 -9.84 -14.86 7.58
C ASP A 63 -9.87 -16.31 8.07
N SER A 64 -8.67 -16.89 8.25
CA SER A 64 -8.48 -18.23 8.83
C SER A 64 -8.94 -18.31 10.30
N ASP A 65 -8.87 -17.19 11.02
CA ASP A 65 -9.33 -17.08 12.42
C ASP A 65 -10.86 -16.91 12.55
N ILE A 66 -11.57 -16.55 11.47
CA ILE A 66 -13.03 -16.34 11.45
C ILE A 66 -13.77 -17.62 11.03
N SER A 67 -13.07 -18.55 10.38
CA SER A 67 -13.61 -19.81 9.86
C SER A 67 -13.37 -21.03 10.79
N LEU A 68 -12.91 -20.79 12.02
CA LEU A 68 -12.84 -21.72 13.16
C LEU A 68 -13.83 -21.28 14.25
#